data_AF-A0A1B8XY83-F1
#
_entry.id   AF-A0A1B8XY83-F1
#
_cell.length_a   1.000
_cell.length_b   1.000
_cell.length_c   1.000
_cell.angle_alpha   90.00
_cell.angle_beta   90.00
_cell.angle_gamma   90.00
#
_symmetry.space_group_name_H-M   'P 1'
#
loop_
_entity.id
_entity.type
_entity.pdbx_description
1 polymer ?
#
loop_
_entity_poly.entity_id
_entity_poly.type
_entity_poly.pdbx_seq_one_letter_code
_entity_poly.pdbx_strand_id
1 'polypeptide(L)'
;MAICLVGASIYSQASFFIFLLVFVVLLTILISFLAVRPLTVTIRHGGNVTFTGVYTGINSSTLHDNLQADYSLDYTTGNLMNFATVFAVMFNGCTGIMAGCNLS
;
A
#
# COMPACT_ATOMS: atom_id res chain seq x y z
N MET A 1 -9.20 -4.94 26.75
CA MET A 1 -9.10 -4.50 28.16
C MET A 1 -8.27 -5.46 29.02
N ALA A 2 -8.43 -6.79 28.93
CA ALA A 2 -7.62 -7.74 29.71
C ALA A 2 -6.12 -7.78 29.30
N ILE A 3 -5.82 -7.77 27.99
CA ILE A 3 -4.43 -7.74 27.48
C ILE A 3 -3.68 -6.44 27.86
N CYS A 4 -4.37 -5.30 27.93
CA CYS A 4 -3.74 -4.01 28.22
C CYS A 4 -3.38 -3.84 29.71
N LEU A 5 -4.11 -4.49 30.63
CA LEU A 5 -3.90 -4.37 32.08
C LEU A 5 -2.76 -5.26 32.61
N VAL A 6 -2.58 -6.44 32.02
CA VAL A 6 -1.58 -7.44 32.48
C VAL A 6 -0.18 -7.15 31.91
N GLY A 7 -0.09 -6.39 30.83
CA GLY A 7 1.14 -6.26 30.04
C GLY A 7 1.47 -4.84 29.58
N ALA A 8 1.07 -3.78 30.30
CA ALA A 8 1.37 -2.40 29.91
C ALA A 8 2.88 -2.15 29.66
N SER A 9 3.75 -2.82 30.42
CA SER A 9 5.21 -2.80 30.21
C SER A 9 5.66 -3.61 28.99
N ILE A 10 4.98 -4.71 28.69
CA ILE A 10 5.26 -5.56 27.51
C ILE A 10 4.78 -4.85 26.23
N TYR A 11 3.70 -4.08 26.31
CA TYR A 11 3.10 -3.35 25.20
C TYR A 11 4.01 -2.22 24.66
N SER A 12 4.69 -1.48 25.55
CA SER A 12 5.65 -0.46 25.12
C SER A 12 6.86 -1.08 24.41
N GLN A 13 7.36 -2.21 24.91
CA GLN A 13 8.45 -2.95 24.29
C GLN A 13 8.04 -3.57 22.93
N ALA A 14 6.81 -4.07 22.82
CA ALA A 14 6.26 -4.59 21.56
C ALA A 14 6.04 -3.48 20.51
N SER A 15 5.63 -2.28 20.93
CA SER A 15 5.43 -1.14 20.02
C SER A 15 6.72 -0.73 19.32
N PHE A 16 7.85 -0.76 20.02
CA PHE A 16 9.17 -0.52 19.43
C PHE A 16 9.55 -1.60 18.39
N PHE A 17 9.23 -2.86 18.67
CA PHE A 17 9.46 -3.95 17.72
C PHE A 17 8.61 -3.79 16.44
N ILE A 18 7.34 -3.42 16.57
CA ILE A 18 6.46 -3.16 15.43
C ILE A 18 7.00 -1.99 14.60
N PHE A 19 7.45 -0.91 15.24
CA PHE A 19 8.07 0.23 14.55
C PHE A 19 9.30 -0.20 13.72
N LEU A 20 10.21 -0.97 14.33
CA LEU A 20 11.40 -1.48 13.65
C LEU A 20 11.02 -2.39 12.48
N LEU A 21 10.06 -3.29 12.69
CA LEU A 21 9.56 -4.18 11.65
C LEU A 21 8.98 -3.40 10.45
N VAL A 22 8.15 -2.38 10.70
CA VAL A 22 7.60 -1.52 9.64
C VAL A 22 8.73 -0.81 8.89
N PHE A 23 9.74 -0.30 9.61
CA PHE A 23 10.90 0.36 8.99
C PHE A 23 11.69 -0.60 8.07
N VAL A 24 11.96 -1.83 8.52
CA VAL A 24 12.63 -2.85 7.69
C VAL A 24 11.79 -3.19 6.46
N VAL A 25 10.48 -3.40 6.63
CA VAL A 25 9.57 -3.67 5.50
C VAL A 25 9.62 -2.52 4.50
N LEU A 26 9.54 -1.27 4.94
CA LEU A 26 9.65 -0.09 4.07
C LEU A 26 10.99 -0.06 3.31
N LEU A 27 12.11 -0.31 3.97
CA LEU A 27 13.42 -0.39 3.31
C LEU A 27 13.49 -1.52 2.30
N THR A 28 12.98 -2.71 2.63
CA THR A 28 12.98 -3.85 1.70
C THR A 28 12.13 -3.58 0.46
N ILE A 29 11.01 -2.86 0.61
CA ILE A 29 10.16 -2.43 -0.51
C ILE A 29 10.93 -1.46 -1.41
N LEU A 30 11.59 -0.45 -0.82
CA LEU A 30 12.41 0.51 -1.59
C LEU A 30 13.53 -0.19 -2.36
N ILE A 31 14.26 -1.10 -1.71
CA ILE A 31 15.34 -1.87 -2.35
C ILE A 31 14.77 -2.77 -3.45
N SER A 32 13.60 -3.40 -3.22
CA SER A 32 12.95 -4.25 -4.22
C SER A 32 12.59 -3.46 -5.48
N PHE A 33 12.11 -2.22 -5.36
CA PHE A 33 11.83 -1.37 -6.53
C PHE A 33 13.07 -1.07 -7.39
N LEU A 34 14.26 -1.00 -6.78
CA LEU A 34 15.52 -0.74 -7.51
C LEU A 34 16.17 -2.02 -8.03
N ALA A 35 16.05 -3.14 -7.31
CA ALA A 35 16.72 -4.39 -7.64
C ALA A 35 15.92 -5.30 -8.59
N VAL A 36 14.59 -5.21 -8.58
CA VAL A 36 13.74 -6.06 -9.41
C VAL A 36 13.81 -5.63 -10.87
N ARG A 37 14.24 -6.57 -11.73
CA ARG A 37 14.31 -6.41 -13.19
C ARG A 37 12.91 -6.44 -13.80
N PRO A 38 12.71 -5.90 -15.02
CA PRO A 38 11.42 -5.94 -15.69
C PRO A 38 10.90 -7.38 -15.80
N LEU A 39 9.71 -7.63 -15.28
CA LEU A 39 9.06 -8.93 -15.21
C LEU A 39 7.72 -8.86 -15.92
N THR A 40 7.50 -9.79 -16.85
CA THR A 40 6.22 -9.94 -17.54
C THR A 40 5.54 -11.20 -17.03
N VAL A 41 4.39 -11.02 -16.37
CA VAL A 41 3.59 -12.12 -15.81
C VAL A 41 2.29 -12.24 -16.58
N THR A 42 2.07 -13.39 -17.21
CA THR A 42 0.78 -13.72 -17.84
C THR A 42 -0.20 -14.22 -16.79
N ILE A 43 -1.24 -13.45 -16.54
CA ILE A 43 -2.35 -13.76 -15.64
C ILE A 43 -3.49 -14.34 -16.47
N ARG A 44 -3.88 -15.59 -16.19
CA ARG A 44 -5.06 -16.19 -16.82
C ARG A 44 -6.29 -15.87 -15.98
N HIS A 45 -7.22 -15.11 -16.56
CA HIS A 45 -8.53 -14.87 -15.97
C HIS A 45 -9.58 -15.66 -16.75
N GLY A 46 -10.11 -16.72 -16.14
CA GLY A 46 -11.28 -17.47 -16.63
C GLY A 46 -11.23 -17.90 -18.11
N GLY A 47 -10.58 -19.03 -18.40
CA GLY A 47 -10.76 -19.81 -19.63
C GLY A 47 -10.25 -19.24 -20.96
N ASN A 48 -10.39 -17.93 -21.21
CA ASN A 48 -10.10 -17.33 -22.51
C ASN A 48 -9.46 -15.92 -22.48
N VAL A 49 -9.34 -15.30 -21.30
CA VAL A 49 -8.76 -13.94 -21.17
C VAL A 49 -7.37 -14.04 -20.54
N THR A 50 -6.34 -13.69 -21.30
CA THR A 50 -4.97 -13.59 -20.80
C THR A 50 -4.63 -12.11 -20.61
N PHE A 51 -4.47 -11.70 -19.35
CA PHE A 51 -3.98 -10.37 -19.01
C PHE A 51 -2.47 -10.45 -18.82
N THR A 52 -1.74 -9.52 -19.42
CA THR A 52 -0.30 -9.45 -19.24
C THR A 52 0.00 -8.38 -18.19
N GLY A 53 0.37 -8.78 -16.99
CA GLY A 53 0.90 -7.89 -15.97
C GLY A 53 2.36 -7.58 -16.30
N VAL A 54 2.63 -6.35 -16.72
CA VAL A 54 4.00 -5.92 -17.05
C VAL A 54 4.53 -5.06 -15.91
N TYR A 55 5.57 -5.54 -15.24
CA TYR A 55 6.36 -4.75 -14.31
C TYR A 55 7.63 -4.29 -15.03
N THR A 56 7.78 -2.99 -15.27
CA THR A 56 8.92 -2.43 -16.02
C THR A 56 10.06 -1.91 -15.13
N GLY A 57 9.89 -1.92 -13.80
CA GLY A 57 10.83 -1.29 -12.87
C GLY A 57 10.79 0.24 -12.94
N ILE A 58 11.92 0.90 -12.65
CA ILE A 58 12.06 2.35 -12.80
C ILE A 58 12.28 2.70 -14.28
N ASN A 59 11.21 3.08 -14.97
CA ASN A 59 11.27 3.55 -16.36
C ASN A 59 10.50 4.88 -16.50
N SER A 60 11.16 5.89 -17.10
CA SER A 60 10.59 7.22 -17.30
C SER A 60 9.43 7.24 -18.30
N SER A 61 9.43 6.35 -19.29
CA SER A 61 8.33 6.28 -20.26
C SER A 61 7.05 5.79 -19.57
N THR A 62 7.14 4.69 -18.80
CA THR A 62 6.00 4.17 -18.06
C THR A 62 5.55 5.13 -16.96
N LEU A 63 6.46 5.87 -16.34
CA LEU A 63 6.08 6.92 -15.38
C LEU A 63 5.23 8.00 -16.04
N HIS A 64 5.64 8.51 -17.22
CA HIS A 64 4.88 9.53 -17.93
C HIS A 64 3.50 9.02 -18.37
N ASP A 65 3.40 7.77 -18.81
CA ASP A 65 2.14 7.15 -19.20
C ASP A 65 1.18 6.95 -18.00
N ASN A 66 1.71 6.76 -16.79
CA ASN A 66 0.92 6.60 -15.55
C ASN A 66 0.60 7.92 -14.82
N LEU A 67 1.06 9.06 -15.33
CA LEU A 67 0.80 10.36 -14.68
C LEU A 67 -0.65 10.83 -14.83
N GLN A 68 -1.34 10.35 -15.85
CA GLN A 68 -2.71 10.75 -16.16
C GLN A 68 -3.71 9.99 -15.30
N ALA A 69 -4.79 10.67 -14.88
CA ALA A 69 -5.88 10.03 -14.18
C ALA A 69 -6.67 9.11 -15.12
N ASP A 70 -6.69 7.81 -14.80
CA ASP A 70 -7.52 6.82 -15.47
C ASP A 70 -8.53 6.24 -14.46
N TYR A 71 -9.67 6.91 -14.34
CA TYR A 71 -10.73 6.51 -13.41
C TYR A 71 -11.56 5.38 -14.01
N SER A 72 -11.38 4.18 -13.48
CA SER A 72 -12.12 3.00 -13.92
C SER A 72 -13.38 2.75 -13.09
N LEU A 73 -14.20 1.84 -13.59
CA LEU A 73 -15.39 1.34 -12.89
C LEU A 73 -14.96 0.41 -11.77
N ASP A 74 -15.51 0.61 -10.57
CA ASP A 74 -15.28 -0.31 -9.48
C ASP A 74 -15.94 -1.66 -9.78
N TYR A 75 -15.16 -2.75 -9.65
CA TYR A 75 -15.61 -4.11 -9.96
C TYR A 75 -16.73 -4.61 -9.02
N THR A 76 -16.87 -4.00 -7.83
CA THR A 76 -17.87 -4.44 -6.83
C THR A 76 -19.18 -3.66 -6.89
N THR A 77 -19.13 -2.35 -7.16
CA THR A 77 -20.34 -1.51 -7.22
C THR A 77 -20.76 -1.12 -8.63
N GLY A 78 -19.90 -1.31 -9.64
CA GLY A 78 -20.18 -0.90 -11.02
C GLY A 78 -20.25 0.63 -11.21
N ASN A 79 -19.88 1.40 -10.19
CA ASN A 79 -19.86 2.85 -10.24
C ASN A 79 -18.49 3.36 -10.67
N LEU A 80 -18.50 4.46 -11.43
CA LEU A 80 -17.28 5.09 -11.90
C LEU A 80 -16.58 5.77 -10.72
N MET A 81 -15.34 5.40 -10.45
CA MET A 81 -14.59 5.98 -9.34
C MET A 81 -14.30 7.44 -9.65
N ASN A 82 -14.62 8.36 -8.75
CA ASN A 82 -14.26 9.77 -8.90
C ASN A 82 -13.16 10.14 -7.90
N PHE A 83 -12.50 11.28 -8.10
CA PHE A 83 -11.45 11.80 -7.23
C PHE A 83 -11.83 11.75 -5.75
N ALA A 84 -13.05 12.16 -5.40
CA ALA A 84 -13.54 12.18 -4.03
C ALA A 84 -13.56 10.78 -3.38
N THR A 85 -13.95 9.75 -4.13
CA THR A 85 -14.01 8.36 -3.64
C THR A 85 -12.60 7.82 -3.40
N VAL A 86 -11.67 8.05 -4.34
CA VAL A 86 -10.26 7.63 -4.19
C VAL A 86 -9.59 8.37 -3.03
N PHE A 87 -9.82 9.67 -2.91
CA PHE A 87 -9.30 10.48 -1.81
C PHE A 87 -9.80 9.99 -0.45
N ALA A 88 -11.10 9.70 -0.32
CA ALA A 88 -11.69 9.22 0.93
C ALA A 88 -11.05 7.89 1.40
N VAL A 89 -10.71 6.99 0.47
CA VAL A 89 -10.02 5.73 0.80
C VAL A 89 -8.57 6.00 1.26
N MET A 90 -7.83 6.84 0.54
CA MET A 90 -6.44 7.18 0.87
C MET A 90 -6.33 7.96 2.19
N PHE A 91 -7.31 8.81 2.50
CA PHE A 91 -7.30 9.69 3.66
C PHE A 91 -7.16 8.94 4.99
N ASN A 92 -7.73 7.74 5.09
CA ASN A 92 -7.56 6.89 6.28
C ASN A 92 -6.08 6.58 6.57
N GLY A 93 -5.23 6.49 5.55
CA GLY A 93 -3.79 6.25 5.72
C GLY A 93 -3.02 7.44 6.31
N CYS A 94 -3.57 8.65 6.26
CA CYS A 94 -2.97 9.85 6.85
C CYS A 94 -3.46 10.15 8.27
N THR A 95 -4.45 9.39 8.76
CA THR A 95 -4.93 9.52 10.14
C THR A 95 -3.87 8.99 11.13
N GLY A 96 -3.81 9.54 12.34
CA GLY A 96 -2.86 9.09 13.37
C GLY A 96 -1.89 10.14 13.91
N ILE A 97 -1.88 11.37 13.38
CA ILE A 97 -1.05 12.47 13.93
C ILE A 97 -1.38 12.73 15.41
N MET A 98 -2.65 12.58 15.80
CA MET A 98 -3.11 12.74 17.19
C MET A 98 -2.54 11.67 18.15
N ALA A 99 -2.10 10.51 17.65
CA ALA A 99 -1.46 9.50 18.48
C ALA A 99 -0.09 9.97 19.02
N GLY A 100 0.57 10.91 18.35
CA GLY A 100 1.85 11.51 18.80
C GLY A 100 1.67 12.61 19.85
N CYS A 101 0.56 13.34 19.83
CA CYS A 101 0.29 14.40 20.81
C CYS A 101 -0.12 13.88 22.20
N ASN A 102 -0.55 12.60 22.29
CA ASN A 102 -1.03 11.98 23.53
C ASN A 102 0.10 11.33 24.37
N LEU A 103 1.37 11.61 24.04
CA LEU A 103 2.57 11.11 24.74
C LEU A 103 3.33 12.22 25.50
N SER A 104 2.70 13.38 25.73
CA SER A 104 3.26 14.47 26.54
C SER A 104 2.93 14.35 28.02
#